data_AF-A0A3M5JVK2-F1
#
_entry.id   AF-A0A3M5JVK2-F1
#
_cell.length_a   1.000
_cell.length_b   1.000
_cell.length_c   1.000
_cell.angle_alpha   90.00
_cell.angle_beta   90.00
_cell.angle_gamma   90.00
#
_symmetry.space_group_name_H-M   'P 1'
#
loop_
_entity.id
_entity.type
_entity.pdbx_description
1 polymer ?
#
loop_
_entity_poly.entity_id
_entity_poly.type
_entity_poly.pdbx_seq_one_letter_code
_entity_poly.pdbx_strand_id
1 'polypeptide(L)'
;MCKKYQIVEGSIAVERISFIKTIVMGDGERYATLVDENGLPLFYPTLYFTTQRRNASLAYSTLVNEAASISVLLQCFHERGIDIHKRIAEGDLLKLHEIDALRSR
;
A
#
# COMPACT_ATOMS: atom_id res chain seq x y z
N MET A 1 -15.17 16.17 11.32
CA MET A 1 -16.28 15.25 11.05
C MET A 1 -15.73 13.83 11.01
N CYS A 2 -15.81 13.11 12.12
CA CYS A 2 -15.36 11.72 12.22
C CYS A 2 -16.34 10.80 11.48
N LYS A 3 -15.86 10.03 10.50
CA LYS A 3 -16.62 8.89 9.98
C LYS A 3 -16.68 7.80 11.05
N LYS A 4 -17.84 7.13 11.09
CA LYS A 4 -18.28 6.21 12.13
C LYS A 4 -17.39 4.98 12.20
N TYR A 5 -16.76 4.74 13.35
CA TYR A 5 -16.23 3.43 13.71
C TYR A 5 -17.42 2.56 14.14
N GLN A 6 -17.77 1.55 13.33
CA GLN A 6 -18.69 0.51 13.78
C GLN A 6 -17.89 -0.53 14.57
N ILE A 7 -18.21 -0.64 15.85
CA ILE A 7 -17.67 -1.67 16.75
C ILE A 7 -18.48 -2.94 16.48
N VAL A 8 -17.81 -4.00 16.04
CA VAL A 8 -18.35 -5.36 16.04
C VAL A 8 -17.41 -6.24 16.86
N GLU A 9 -18.00 -6.96 17.80
CA GLU A 9 -17.34 -7.75 18.84
C GLU A 9 -16.25 -8.68 18.29
N GLY A 10 -15.09 -8.68 18.95
CA GLY A 10 -14.16 -9.82 18.93
C GLY A 10 -13.17 -9.96 17.77
N SER A 11 -13.18 -9.08 16.78
CA SER A 11 -12.09 -8.92 15.78
C SER A 11 -12.28 -7.58 15.09
N ILE A 12 -11.37 -6.62 15.29
CA ILE A 12 -11.40 -5.37 14.53
C ILE A 12 -11.11 -5.75 13.07
N ALA A 13 -12.15 -5.93 12.26
CA ALA A 13 -12.01 -6.04 10.82
C ALA A 13 -11.58 -4.67 10.31
N VAL A 14 -10.27 -4.41 10.35
CA VAL A 14 -9.68 -3.22 9.74
C VAL A 14 -9.97 -3.32 8.25
N GLU A 15 -10.79 -2.40 7.74
CA GLU A 15 -11.06 -2.29 6.31
C GLU A 15 -9.73 -2.13 5.57
N ARG A 16 -9.40 -3.13 4.74
CA ARG A 16 -8.15 -3.17 3.98
C ARG A 16 -8.39 -2.48 2.65
N ILE A 17 -7.70 -1.37 2.44
CA ILE A 17 -7.86 -0.58 1.20
C ILE A 17 -7.09 -1.16 0.00
N SER A 18 -6.13 -2.05 0.27
CA SER A 18 -5.26 -2.60 -0.76
C SER A 18 -4.85 -4.03 -0.46
N PHE A 19 -4.74 -4.84 -1.50
CA PHE A 19 -4.32 -6.23 -1.44
C PHE A 19 -3.13 -6.46 -2.38
N ILE A 20 -2.20 -7.31 -1.97
CA ILE A 20 -1.08 -7.71 -2.83
C ILE A 20 -1.58 -8.76 -3.80
N LYS A 21 -1.36 -8.54 -5.10
CA LYS A 21 -1.71 -9.47 -6.17
C LYS A 21 -0.45 -9.88 -6.93
N THR A 22 -0.30 -11.19 -7.09
CA THR A 22 0.71 -11.79 -7.96
C THR A 22 0.18 -11.89 -9.38
N ILE A 23 0.98 -11.45 -10.34
CA ILE A 23 0.75 -11.61 -11.77
C ILE A 23 1.86 -12.49 -12.32
N VAL A 24 1.50 -13.52 -13.08
CA VAL A 24 2.45 -14.35 -13.81
C VAL A 24 2.38 -13.95 -15.29
N MET A 25 3.52 -13.56 -15.85
CA MET A 25 3.63 -13.11 -17.24
C MET A 25 3.79 -14.28 -18.20
N GLY A 26 3.70 -14.02 -19.51
CA GLY A 26 3.76 -15.07 -20.53
C GLY A 26 5.09 -15.82 -20.61
N ASP A 27 6.17 -15.23 -20.10
CA ASP A 27 7.50 -15.82 -19.95
C ASP A 27 7.69 -16.58 -18.63
N GLY A 28 6.68 -16.58 -17.74
CA GLY A 28 6.74 -17.20 -16.42
C GLY A 28 7.29 -16.28 -15.33
N GLU A 29 7.69 -15.04 -15.65
CA GLU A 29 8.10 -14.06 -14.65
C GLU A 29 6.95 -13.74 -13.70
N ARG A 30 7.29 -13.60 -12.41
CA ARG A 30 6.33 -13.22 -11.37
C ARG A 30 6.49 -11.76 -11.03
N TYR A 31 5.37 -11.06 -10.99
CA TYR A 31 5.31 -9.64 -10.67
C TYR A 31 4.29 -9.42 -9.54
N ALA A 32 4.63 -8.56 -8.58
CA ALA A 32 3.72 -8.18 -7.50
C ALA A 32 3.20 -6.76 -7.77
N THR A 33 1.91 -6.55 -7.54
CA THR A 33 1.29 -5.23 -7.53
C THR A 33 0.25 -5.10 -6.41
N LEU A 34 -0.21 -3.89 -6.15
CA LEU A 34 -1.32 -3.62 -5.23
C LEU A 34 -2.62 -3.41 -6.01
N VAL A 35 -3.70 -4.03 -5.52
CA VAL A 35 -5.05 -3.88 -6.07
C VAL A 35 -6.02 -3.36 -5.01
N ASP A 36 -7.08 -2.71 -5.46
CA ASP A 36 -8.21 -2.32 -4.62
C ASP A 36 -9.13 -3.52 -4.30
N GLU A 37 -10.22 -3.25 -3.59
CA GLU A 37 -11.27 -4.23 -3.26
C GLU A 37 -11.96 -4.85 -4.49
N ASN A 38 -11.98 -4.14 -5.62
CA ASN A 38 -12.53 -4.61 -6.90
C ASN A 38 -11.51 -5.47 -7.68
N GLY A 39 -10.28 -5.60 -7.17
CA GLY A 39 -9.19 -6.30 -7.84
C GLY A 39 -8.51 -5.49 -8.94
N LEU A 40 -8.79 -4.19 -9.04
CA LEU A 40 -8.17 -3.27 -9.97
C LEU A 40 -6.82 -2.77 -9.43
N PRO A 41 -5.75 -2.72 -10.24
CA PRO A 41 -4.46 -2.21 -9.80
C PRO A 41 -4.52 -0.75 -9.34
N LEU A 42 -3.95 -0.47 -8.17
CA LEU A 42 -3.76 0.91 -7.72
C LEU A 42 -2.77 1.61 -8.65
N PHE A 43 -3.17 2.73 -9.23
CA PHE A 43 -2.43 3.40 -10.29
C PHE A 43 -0.98 3.73 -9.92
N TYR A 44 -0.78 4.51 -8.84
CA TYR A 44 0.57 4.96 -8.45
C TYR A 44 1.49 3.84 -7.99
N PRO A 45 1.07 2.90 -7.11
CA PRO A 45 1.89 1.74 -6.78
C PRO A 45 2.26 0.91 -8.01
N THR A 46 1.30 0.66 -8.92
CA THR A 46 1.54 -0.12 -10.14
C THR A 46 2.55 0.59 -11.04
N LEU A 47 2.42 1.91 -11.21
CA LEU A 47 3.35 2.72 -11.98
C LEU A 47 4.77 2.68 -11.40
N TYR A 48 4.90 2.82 -10.08
CA TYR A 48 6.17 2.74 -9.38
C TYR A 48 6.84 1.37 -9.57
N PHE A 49 6.10 0.27 -9.36
CA PHE A 49 6.65 -1.07 -9.55
C PHE A 49 7.07 -1.32 -11.00
N THR A 50 6.28 -0.84 -11.97
CA THR A 50 6.55 -1.05 -13.40
C THR A 50 7.78 -0.27 -13.86
N THR A 51 7.94 0.96 -13.38
CA THR A 51 8.99 1.86 -13.85
C THR A 51 10.30 1.73 -13.07
N GLN A 52 10.22 1.53 -11.75
CA GLN A 52 11.40 1.58 -10.87
C GLN A 52 11.90 0.20 -10.45
N ARG A 53 11.02 -0.81 -10.38
CA ARG A 53 11.36 -2.09 -9.74
C ARG A 53 11.42 -3.26 -10.71
N ARG A 54 10.54 -3.31 -11.72
CA ARG A 54 10.46 -4.41 -12.69
C ARG A 54 11.80 -4.72 -13.37
N ASN A 55 12.53 -3.70 -13.83
CA ASN A 55 13.81 -3.87 -14.53
C ASN A 55 15.03 -3.85 -13.60
N ALA A 56 14.82 -3.88 -12.28
CA ALA A 56 15.92 -3.83 -11.31
C ALA A 56 16.49 -5.22 -10.97
N SER A 57 16.07 -6.28 -11.69
CA SER A 57 16.47 -7.68 -11.48
C SER A 57 16.35 -8.13 -10.01
N LEU A 58 15.33 -7.62 -9.32
CA LEU A 58 15.06 -7.93 -7.91
C LEU A 58 14.38 -9.29 -7.76
N ALA A 59 14.64 -9.96 -6.64
CA ALA A 59 13.90 -11.15 -6.28
C ALA A 59 12.41 -10.84 -6.09
N TYR A 60 11.55 -11.76 -6.50
CA TYR A 60 10.09 -11.61 -6.34
C TYR A 60 9.68 -11.34 -4.88
N SER A 61 10.33 -11.98 -3.91
CA SER A 61 10.10 -11.76 -2.47
C SER A 61 10.36 -10.32 -2.06
N THR A 62 11.36 -9.66 -2.65
CA THR A 62 11.66 -8.24 -2.43
C THR A 62 10.52 -7.36 -2.94
N LEU A 63 9.99 -7.63 -4.14
CA LEU A 63 8.83 -6.89 -4.69
C LEU A 63 7.59 -7.02 -3.80
N VAL A 64 7.32 -8.23 -3.28
CA VAL A 64 6.22 -8.48 -2.35
C VAL A 64 6.42 -7.71 -1.05
N ASN A 65 7.63 -7.69 -0.50
CA ASN A 65 7.93 -6.98 0.74
C ASN A 65 7.79 -5.46 0.58
N GLU A 66 8.21 -4.92 -0.57
CA GLU A 66 7.98 -3.52 -0.92
C GLU A 66 6.49 -3.21 -1.08
N ALA A 67 5.73 -4.09 -1.75
CA ALA A 67 4.28 -3.92 -1.90
C ALA A 67 3.58 -3.95 -0.54
N ALA A 68 3.99 -4.84 0.36
CA ALA A 68 3.49 -4.88 1.74
C ALA A 68 3.80 -3.57 2.47
N SER A 69 5.02 -3.04 2.33
CA SER A 69 5.42 -1.77 2.95
C SER A 69 4.57 -0.60 2.47
N ILE A 70 4.33 -0.51 1.15
CA ILE A 70 3.44 0.51 0.57
C ILE A 70 2.00 0.30 1.06
N SER A 71 1.51 -0.94 1.12
CA SER A 71 0.17 -1.24 1.62
C SER A 71 -0.03 -0.79 3.07
N VAL A 72 0.96 -1.02 3.94
CA VAL A 72 0.92 -0.57 5.35
C VAL A 72 0.90 0.96 5.44
N LEU A 73 1.71 1.64 4.62
CA LEU A 73 1.71 3.11 4.55
C LEU A 73 0.35 3.66 4.13
N LEU A 74 -0.20 3.15 3.03
CA LEU A 74 -1.50 3.59 2.52
C LEU A 74 -2.60 3.35 3.56
N GLN A 75 -2.58 2.19 4.23
CA GLN A 75 -3.54 1.86 5.28
C GLN A 75 -3.44 2.83 6.47
N CYS A 76 -2.22 3.14 6.92
CA CYS A 76 -1.98 4.09 8.01
C CYS A 76 -2.54 5.49 7.69
N PHE A 77 -2.33 5.95 6.46
CA PHE A 77 -2.85 7.24 6.01
C PHE A 77 -4.37 7.25 5.83
N HIS A 78 -4.93 6.16 5.31
CA HIS A 78 -6.37 6.03 5.18
C HIS A 78 -7.09 6.11 6.53
N GLU A 79 -6.59 5.39 7.54
CA GLU A 79 -7.16 5.42 8.91
C GLU A 79 -7.08 6.80 9.57
N ARG A 80 -6.10 7.62 9.18
CA ARG A 80 -5.91 8.99 9.66
C ARG A 80 -6.63 10.03 8.80
N GLY A 81 -7.28 9.62 7.70
CA GLY A 81 -7.91 10.52 6.74
C GLY A 81 -6.90 11.43 6.01
N ILE A 82 -5.66 10.98 5.84
CA ILE A 82 -4.59 11.72 5.17
C ILE A 82 -4.62 11.41 3.67
N ASP A 83 -4.75 12.44 2.84
CA ASP A 83 -4.57 12.32 1.39
C ASP A 83 -3.08 12.35 1.03
N ILE A 84 -2.55 11.17 0.67
CA ILE A 84 -1.14 11.02 0.30
C ILE A 84 -0.75 11.83 -0.95
N HIS A 85 -1.66 11.98 -1.91
CA HIS A 85 -1.37 12.68 -3.17
C HIS A 85 -1.20 14.17 -2.92
N LYS A 86 -2.14 14.76 -2.16
CA LYS A 86 -2.04 16.16 -1.75
C LYS A 86 -0.77 16.40 -0.95
N ARG A 87 -0.46 15.51 0.00
CA ARG A 87 0.68 15.64 0.89
C ARG A 87 2.02 15.61 0.13
N ILE A 88 2.17 14.69 -0.81
CA ILE A 88 3.36 14.62 -1.69
C ILE A 88 3.47 15.89 -2.54
N ALA A 89 2.36 16.38 -3.10
CA ALA A 89 2.36 17.60 -3.91
C ALA A 89 2.77 18.84 -3.11
N GLU A 90 2.42 18.91 -1.83
CA GLU A 90 2.80 19.99 -0.91
C GLU A 90 4.23 19.84 -0.34
N GLY A 91 4.89 18.71 -0.59
CA GLY A 91 6.22 18.42 -0.03
C GLY A 91 6.20 18.18 1.49
N ASP A 92 5.05 17.83 2.07
CA ASP A 92 4.92 17.58 3.51
C ASP A 92 5.43 16.17 3.84
N LEU A 93 6.67 16.10 4.32
CA LEU A 93 7.35 14.86 4.67
C LEU A 93 6.71 14.16 5.89
N LEU A 94 6.99 12.86 6.03
CA LEU A 94 6.58 12.09 7.21
C LEU A 94 7.16 12.71 8.50
N LYS A 95 6.29 12.89 9.50
CA LYS A 95 6.66 13.39 10.83
C LYS A 95 7.09 12.21 11.70
N LEU A 96 7.91 12.47 12.73
CA LEU A 96 8.47 11.42 13.58
C LEU A 96 7.40 10.48 14.17
N HIS A 97 6.32 11.03 14.69
CA HIS A 97 5.21 10.25 15.26
C HIS A 97 4.45 9.38 14.23
N GLU A 98 4.54 9.71 12.94
CA GLU A 98 3.98 8.90 11.86
C GLU A 98 4.91 7.73 11.53
N ILE A 99 6.21 7.95 11.56
CA ILE A 99 7.23 6.91 11.42
C ILE A 99 7.11 5.90 12.57
N ASP A 100 6.97 6.39 13.81
CA ASP A 100 6.79 5.53 14.99
C ASP A 100 5.54 4.65 14.86
N ALA A 101 4.45 5.21 14.32
CA ALA A 101 3.22 4.46 14.10
C ALA A 101 3.32 3.41 12.99
N LEU A 102 4.18 3.63 11.98
CA LEU A 102 4.46 2.63 10.95
C LEU A 102 5.32 1.48 11.48
N ARG A 103 6.20 1.75 12.46
CA ARG A 103 7.05 0.72 13.08
C ARG A 103 6.27 -0.24 13.97
N SER A 104 5.20 0.23 14.61
CA SER A 104 4.41 -0.56 15.57
C SER A 104 3.43 -1.56 14.92
N ARG A 105 3.49 -1.78 13.60
CA ARG A 105 2.56 -2.63 12.83
C ARG A 105 3.22 -3.86 12.21
#